data_AF-A0A7G9QHI5-F1
#
_entry.id   AF-A0A7G9QHI5-F1
#
_cell.length_a   1.000
_cell.length_b   1.000
_cell.length_c   1.000
_cell.angle_alpha   90.00
_cell.angle_beta   90.00
_cell.angle_gamma   90.00
#
_symmetry.space_group_name_H-M   'P 1'
#
loop_
_entity.id
_entity.type
_entity.pdbx_description
1 polymer ?
#
loop_
_entity_poly.entity_id
_entity_poly.type
_entity_poly.pdbx_seq_one_letter_code
_entity_poly.pdbx_strand_id
1 'polypeptide(L)'
;MDIHELPYRIKSARRKKRLVKTDQDKQLIRLYKKRSELWEQQRMLPMVPLESPYQRGWKRFFVLRADIAHSPRADFYNTLLHKINTVEHHHDKSFKRKKRRRGRYGYEIRRQSLRELTPYLWQSSKLNLSEQEKACFTQVETYDVITRRQEVKYVFTEPWRYTLKITPHIITHKKLLNSNIEQELDYIEKYIQCNNLRGRMHVLTNGRSGYRWKYGSLGKYDHIKKVPKYSTKEAYCEFDF
;
A
#
# COMPACT_ATOMS: atom_id res chain seq x y z
N MET A 1 -3.60 71.64 -6.42
CA MET A 1 -3.24 70.25 -6.74
C MET A 1 -3.61 69.41 -5.53
N ASP A 2 -4.84 68.94 -5.48
CA ASP A 2 -5.35 68.14 -4.36
C ASP A 2 -4.73 66.74 -4.39
N ILE A 3 -3.81 66.50 -3.45
CA ILE A 3 -3.35 65.16 -3.12
C ILE A 3 -4.46 64.59 -2.23
N HIS A 4 -5.37 63.79 -2.81
CA HIS A 4 -6.35 63.04 -2.05
C HIS A 4 -5.64 61.98 -1.19
N GLU A 5 -5.15 62.38 -0.02
CA GLU A 5 -4.73 61.47 1.04
C GLU A 5 -5.98 60.79 1.61
N LEU A 6 -6.25 59.58 1.13
CA LEU A 6 -7.28 58.72 1.72
C LEU A 6 -6.86 58.38 3.17
N PRO A 7 -7.67 58.69 4.19
CA PRO A 7 -7.31 58.38 5.57
C PRO A 7 -7.26 56.86 5.76
N TYR A 8 -6.09 56.35 6.13
CA TYR A 8 -5.88 54.94 6.46
C TYR A 8 -6.78 54.56 7.64
N ARG A 9 -7.96 53.98 7.38
CA ARG A 9 -8.86 53.48 8.42
C ARG A 9 -8.14 52.42 9.25
N ILE A 10 -7.91 52.74 10.53
CA ILE A 10 -7.29 51.84 11.51
C ILE A 10 -8.07 50.51 11.51
N LYS A 11 -7.35 49.41 11.27
CA LYS A 11 -7.96 48.07 11.21
C LYS A 11 -8.50 47.70 12.61
N SER A 12 -9.74 47.23 12.67
CA SER A 12 -10.33 46.72 13.92
C SER A 12 -9.52 45.55 14.49
N ALA A 13 -9.60 45.35 15.82
CA ALA A 13 -8.90 44.27 16.51
C ALA A 13 -9.20 42.88 15.92
N ARG A 14 -10.45 42.63 15.53
CA ARG A 14 -10.87 41.40 14.83
C ARG A 14 -10.17 41.22 13.48
N ARG A 15 -10.04 42.30 12.69
CA ARG A 15 -9.37 42.27 11.39
C ARG A 15 -7.87 42.00 11.54
N LYS A 16 -7.22 42.61 12.54
CA LYS A 16 -5.80 42.34 12.87
C LYS A 16 -5.57 40.87 13.23
N LYS A 17 -6.39 40.30 14.14
CA LYS A 17 -6.31 38.87 14.51
C LYS A 17 -6.51 37.94 13.30
N ARG A 18 -7.47 38.25 12.43
CA ARG A 18 -7.71 37.46 11.21
C ARG A 18 -6.51 37.49 10.26
N LEU A 19 -5.88 38.65 10.08
CA LEU A 19 -4.69 38.78 9.23
C LEU A 19 -3.54 37.91 9.72
N VAL A 20 -3.23 37.94 11.01
CA VAL A 20 -2.18 37.08 11.62
C VAL A 20 -2.48 35.61 11.36
N LYS A 21 -3.72 35.16 11.62
CA LYS A 21 -4.12 33.77 11.39
C LYS A 21 -4.01 33.37 9.92
N THR A 22 -4.44 34.24 9.00
CA THR A 22 -4.32 33.96 7.56
C THR A 22 -2.88 33.93 7.10
N ASP A 23 -1.99 34.74 7.68
CA ASP A 23 -0.57 34.71 7.35
C ASP A 23 0.09 33.42 7.84
N GLN A 24 -0.18 33.02 9.09
CA GLN A 24 0.24 31.73 9.63
C GLN A 24 -0.25 30.56 8.76
N ASP A 25 -1.52 30.56 8.34
CA ASP A 25 -2.06 29.52 7.45
C ASP A 25 -1.33 29.51 6.08
N LYS A 26 -0.99 30.68 5.51
CA LYS A 26 -0.20 30.77 4.27
C LYS A 26 1.21 30.23 4.45
N GLN A 27 1.86 30.52 5.58
CA GLN A 27 3.18 29.98 5.91
C GLN A 27 3.14 28.45 6.01
N LEU A 28 2.10 27.88 6.63
CA LEU A 28 1.89 26.43 6.69
C LEU A 28 1.72 25.80 5.31
N ILE A 29 0.95 26.44 4.41
CA ILE A 29 0.79 25.96 3.03
C ILE A 29 2.12 25.99 2.28
N ARG A 30 2.94 27.04 2.45
CA ARG A 30 4.27 27.11 1.84
C ARG A 30 5.19 26.00 2.36
N LEU A 31 5.20 25.77 3.68
CA LEU A 31 5.96 24.67 4.29
C LEU A 31 5.53 23.30 3.74
N TYR A 32 4.23 23.07 3.58
CA TYR A 32 3.71 21.84 3.00
C TYR A 32 4.20 21.63 1.55
N LYS A 33 4.13 22.69 0.71
CA LYS A 33 4.62 22.63 -0.67
C LYS A 33 6.12 22.34 -0.73
N LYS A 34 6.92 23.08 0.04
CA LYS A 34 8.37 22.86 0.15
C LYS A 34 8.69 21.43 0.56
N ARG A 35 7.99 20.92 1.58
CA ARG A 35 8.12 19.51 2.01
C ARG A 35 7.80 18.56 0.85
N SER A 36 6.70 18.75 0.13
CA SER A 36 6.31 17.90 -0.99
C SER A 36 7.35 17.89 -2.11
N GLU A 37 7.92 19.05 -2.45
CA GLU A 37 8.99 19.21 -3.43
C GLU A 37 10.25 18.45 -3.01
N LEU A 38 10.67 18.57 -1.75
CA LEU A 38 11.82 17.81 -1.21
C LEU A 38 11.59 16.30 -1.27
N TRP A 39 10.38 15.82 -0.95
CA TRP A 39 10.00 14.41 -1.11
C TRP A 39 10.01 13.95 -2.56
N GLU A 40 9.70 14.82 -3.52
CA GLU A 40 9.79 14.53 -4.94
C GLU A 40 11.23 14.46 -5.42
N GLN A 41 12.07 15.41 -5.02
CA GLN A 41 13.50 15.39 -5.29
C GLN A 41 14.15 14.12 -4.74
N GLN A 42 13.88 13.77 -3.47
CA GLN A 42 14.36 12.53 -2.88
C GLN A 42 13.82 11.27 -3.61
N ARG A 43 12.63 11.36 -4.20
CA ARG A 43 12.06 10.28 -5.01
C ARG A 43 12.81 10.11 -6.34
N MET A 44 13.19 11.20 -6.97
CA MET A 44 13.90 11.26 -8.26
C MET A 44 15.39 10.91 -8.18
N LEU A 45 16.00 10.88 -6.99
CA LEU A 45 17.41 10.50 -6.83
C LEU A 45 17.69 9.11 -7.44
N PRO A 46 18.81 8.95 -8.17
CA PRO A 46 19.16 7.70 -8.83
C PRO A 46 19.50 6.60 -7.82
N MET A 47 19.33 5.35 -8.26
CA MET A 47 19.82 4.18 -7.55
C MET A 47 21.30 3.99 -7.87
N VAL A 48 22.13 3.88 -6.83
CA VAL A 48 23.58 3.67 -6.93
C VAL A 48 23.88 2.23 -6.53
N PRO A 49 24.71 1.49 -7.28
CA PRO A 49 25.12 0.15 -6.89
C PRO A 49 25.89 0.17 -5.57
N LEU A 50 25.70 -0.86 -4.75
CA LEU A 50 26.49 -1.10 -3.55
C LEU A 50 27.80 -1.77 -3.92
N GLU A 51 28.89 -1.37 -3.26
CA GLU A 51 30.21 -2.02 -3.39
C GLU A 51 30.13 -3.51 -3.06
N SER A 52 29.45 -3.84 -1.96
CA SER A 52 29.19 -5.22 -1.54
C SER A 52 27.69 -5.47 -1.42
N PRO A 53 27.07 -6.21 -2.36
CA PRO A 53 25.69 -6.67 -2.20
C PRO A 53 25.54 -7.50 -0.94
N TYR A 54 24.44 -7.31 -0.21
CA TYR A 54 24.19 -8.03 1.04
C TYR A 54 22.80 -8.68 1.05
N GLN A 55 22.69 -9.78 1.78
CA GLN A 55 21.42 -10.47 1.97
C GLN A 55 20.60 -9.78 3.06
N ARG A 56 19.43 -9.23 2.71
CA ARG A 56 18.50 -8.64 3.68
C ARG A 56 17.54 -9.66 4.29
N GLY A 57 17.35 -10.79 3.61
CA GLY A 57 16.44 -11.85 4.05
C GLY A 57 16.23 -12.87 2.94
N TRP A 58 14.99 -13.36 2.82
CA TRP A 58 14.56 -14.33 1.83
C TRP A 58 13.33 -13.81 1.10
N LYS A 59 13.20 -14.17 -0.17
CA LYS A 59 11.99 -13.97 -0.95
C LYS A 59 11.52 -15.29 -1.52
N ARG A 60 10.21 -15.44 -1.61
CA ARG A 60 9.57 -16.59 -2.26
C ARG A 60 8.55 -16.12 -3.29
N PHE A 61 8.49 -16.85 -4.38
CA PHE A 61 7.65 -16.55 -5.54
C PHE A 61 7.35 -17.83 -6.29
N PHE A 62 6.35 -17.76 -7.17
CA PHE A 62 5.98 -18.90 -7.99
C PHE A 62 6.89 -19.02 -9.21
N VAL A 63 7.24 -20.25 -9.55
CA VAL A 63 7.98 -20.63 -10.76
C VAL A 63 7.21 -21.74 -11.46
N LEU A 64 7.33 -21.82 -12.77
CA LEU A 64 6.76 -22.91 -13.54
C LEU A 64 7.36 -24.25 -13.10
N ARG A 65 6.51 -25.24 -12.90
CA ARG A 65 6.95 -26.61 -12.57
C ARG A 65 7.77 -27.18 -13.74
N ALA A 66 8.83 -27.95 -13.43
CA ALA A 66 9.77 -28.46 -14.42
C ALA A 66 9.08 -29.22 -15.56
N ASP A 67 8.12 -30.08 -15.25
CA ASP A 67 7.37 -30.89 -16.23
C ASP A 67 6.67 -30.02 -17.30
N ILE A 68 6.13 -28.87 -16.89
CA ILE A 68 5.42 -27.94 -17.79
C ILE A 68 6.42 -27.02 -18.50
N ALA A 69 7.55 -26.71 -17.87
CA ALA A 69 8.60 -25.92 -18.47
C ALA A 69 9.21 -26.58 -19.72
N HIS A 70 9.12 -27.91 -19.85
CA HIS A 70 9.55 -28.64 -21.04
C HIS A 70 8.42 -28.86 -22.06
N SER A 71 7.20 -28.40 -21.75
CA SER A 71 6.04 -28.56 -22.65
C SER A 71 5.99 -27.45 -23.71
N PRO A 72 5.29 -27.67 -24.85
CA PRO A 72 5.11 -26.64 -25.87
C PRO A 72 4.39 -25.37 -25.39
N ARG A 73 3.65 -25.45 -24.27
CA ARG A 73 2.94 -24.32 -23.67
C ARG A 73 3.73 -23.62 -22.55
N ALA A 74 5.02 -23.93 -22.39
CA ALA A 74 5.86 -23.34 -21.36
C ALA A 74 5.86 -21.81 -21.42
N ASP A 75 6.02 -21.25 -22.62
CA ASP A 75 6.06 -19.80 -22.84
C ASP A 75 4.75 -19.12 -22.43
N PHE A 76 3.60 -19.71 -22.79
CA PHE A 76 2.28 -19.21 -22.40
C PHE A 76 2.11 -19.15 -20.88
N TYR A 77 2.49 -20.21 -20.16
CA TYR A 77 2.37 -20.20 -18.70
C TYR A 77 3.42 -19.30 -18.05
N ASN A 78 4.60 -19.14 -18.65
CA ASN A 78 5.59 -18.18 -18.19
C ASN A 78 5.09 -16.75 -18.36
N THR A 79 4.52 -16.37 -19.51
CA THR A 79 3.96 -15.02 -19.72
C THR A 79 2.80 -14.74 -18.78
N LEU A 80 1.91 -15.71 -18.59
CA LEU A 80 0.81 -15.58 -17.64
C LEU A 80 1.33 -15.42 -16.21
N LEU A 81 2.30 -16.23 -15.80
CA LEU A 81 2.91 -16.16 -14.47
C LEU A 81 3.48 -14.77 -14.20
N HIS A 82 4.16 -14.12 -15.14
CA HIS A 82 4.68 -12.76 -14.94
C HIS A 82 3.58 -11.74 -14.59
N LYS A 83 2.35 -11.94 -15.09
CA LYS A 83 1.21 -11.06 -14.81
C LYS A 83 0.58 -11.30 -13.42
N ILE A 84 0.56 -12.57 -12.98
CA ILE A 84 -0.13 -12.98 -11.74
C ILE A 84 0.80 -13.37 -10.58
N ASN A 85 2.12 -13.31 -10.76
CA ASN A 85 3.06 -13.73 -9.73
C ASN A 85 2.91 -12.87 -8.47
N THR A 86 3.13 -13.49 -7.33
CA THR A 86 3.20 -12.81 -6.04
C THR A 86 4.58 -13.06 -5.46
N VAL A 87 5.20 -12.01 -4.90
CA VAL A 87 6.51 -12.11 -4.24
C VAL A 87 6.33 -11.76 -2.77
N GLU A 88 6.68 -12.69 -1.90
CA GLU A 88 6.67 -12.45 -0.45
C GLU A 88 8.09 -12.40 0.10
N HIS A 89 8.35 -11.44 0.97
CA HIS A 89 9.64 -11.23 1.62
C HIS A 89 9.54 -11.60 3.09
N HIS A 90 10.59 -12.22 3.63
CA HIS A 90 10.69 -12.60 5.03
C HIS A 90 12.15 -12.54 5.50
N HIS A 91 12.39 -12.35 6.80
CA HIS A 91 13.74 -12.32 7.36
C HIS A 91 14.35 -13.74 7.39
N ASP A 92 13.53 -14.75 7.72
CA ASP A 92 13.93 -16.17 7.74
C ASP A 92 13.47 -16.96 6.50
N LYS A 93 14.24 -17.97 6.11
CA LYS A 93 13.93 -18.91 5.01
C LYS A 93 12.66 -19.72 5.23
N SER A 94 12.20 -19.85 6.48
CA SER A 94 11.06 -20.70 6.84
C SER A 94 9.70 -20.08 6.52
N PHE A 95 9.62 -18.75 6.33
CA PHE A 95 8.37 -17.99 6.14
C PHE A 95 7.29 -18.32 7.20
N LYS A 96 7.73 -18.62 8.42
CA LYS A 96 6.85 -18.92 9.55
C LYS A 96 6.46 -17.64 10.27
N ARG A 97 5.16 -17.51 10.57
CA ARG A 97 4.62 -16.42 11.38
C ARG A 97 4.36 -16.91 12.79
N LYS A 98 4.74 -16.08 13.78
CA LYS A 98 4.38 -16.28 15.19
C LYS A 98 2.87 -16.09 15.37
N LYS A 99 2.19 -17.10 15.92
CA LYS A 99 0.76 -17.09 16.22
C LYS A 99 0.52 -17.47 17.66
N ARG A 100 -0.27 -16.65 18.36
CA ARG A 100 -0.70 -16.95 19.73
C ARG A 100 -1.96 -17.80 19.70
N ARG A 101 -1.98 -18.89 20.46
CA ARG A 101 -3.17 -19.72 20.70
C ARG A 101 -3.22 -20.11 22.17
N ARG A 102 -4.32 -19.76 22.85
CA ARG A 102 -4.56 -20.08 24.28
C ARG A 102 -3.35 -19.75 25.18
N GLY A 103 -2.83 -18.53 25.07
CA GLY A 103 -1.71 -18.05 25.91
C GLY A 103 -0.31 -18.49 25.49
N ARG A 104 -0.17 -19.48 24.59
CA ARG A 104 1.13 -19.96 24.08
C ARG A 104 1.40 -19.44 22.67
N TYR A 105 2.67 -19.30 22.32
CA TYR A 105 3.10 -18.96 20.97
C TYR A 105 3.53 -20.22 20.20
N GLY A 106 2.98 -20.38 19.01
CA GLY A 106 3.45 -21.35 18.01
C GLY A 106 3.86 -20.64 16.72
N TYR A 107 4.40 -21.40 15.78
CA TYR A 107 4.76 -20.93 14.46
C TYR A 107 3.92 -21.63 13.40
N GLU A 108 3.32 -20.87 12.50
CA GLU A 108 2.58 -21.41 11.35
C GLU A 108 3.22 -20.95 10.03
N ILE A 109 3.25 -21.82 9.03
CA ILE A 109 3.70 -21.45 7.68
C ILE A 109 2.59 -20.61 7.06
N ARG A 110 2.91 -19.38 6.65
CA ARG A 110 1.97 -18.54 5.93
C ARG A 110 1.74 -19.14 4.54
N ARG A 111 0.48 -19.37 4.16
CA ARG A 111 0.12 -19.81 2.80
C ARG A 111 0.23 -18.64 1.84
N GLN A 112 0.87 -18.86 0.70
CA GLN A 112 0.94 -17.91 -0.41
C GLN A 112 0.15 -18.48 -1.59
N SER A 113 -0.61 -17.62 -2.26
CA SER A 113 -1.33 -17.95 -3.50
C SER A 113 -0.91 -17.00 -4.60
N LEU A 114 -1.17 -17.39 -5.85
CA LEU A 114 -1.10 -16.49 -7.00
C LEU A 114 -2.04 -15.31 -6.79
N ARG A 115 -1.80 -14.24 -7.56
CA ARG A 115 -2.61 -13.03 -7.51
C ARG A 115 -4.01 -13.33 -8.04
N GLU A 116 -5.00 -13.03 -7.21
CA GLU A 116 -6.40 -13.00 -7.63
C GLU A 116 -6.68 -11.66 -8.31
N LEU A 117 -7.51 -11.70 -9.35
CA LEU A 117 -7.87 -10.50 -10.11
C LEU A 117 -9.22 -9.99 -9.65
N THR A 118 -9.29 -8.69 -9.38
CA THR A 118 -10.55 -7.99 -9.15
C THR A 118 -11.22 -7.70 -10.50
N PRO A 119 -12.53 -7.37 -10.54
CA PRO A 119 -13.23 -7.06 -11.79
C PRO A 119 -12.59 -5.89 -12.53
N TYR A 120 -12.07 -4.91 -11.78
CA TYR A 120 -11.29 -3.81 -12.34
C TYR A 120 -10.01 -4.30 -13.05
N LEU A 121 -9.21 -5.16 -12.41
CA LEU A 121 -7.98 -5.67 -13.01
C LEU A 121 -8.25 -6.58 -14.21
N TRP A 122 -9.33 -7.35 -14.15
CA TRP A 122 -9.80 -8.24 -15.21
C TRP A 122 -10.10 -7.50 -16.51
N GLN A 123 -10.71 -6.31 -16.39
CA GLN A 123 -11.03 -5.45 -17.53
C GLN A 123 -9.91 -4.46 -17.88
N SER A 124 -8.91 -4.28 -17.00
CA SER A 124 -7.88 -3.26 -17.21
C SER A 124 -6.90 -3.63 -18.33
N SER A 125 -6.55 -2.62 -19.14
CA SER A 125 -5.45 -2.69 -20.11
C SER A 125 -4.06 -2.72 -19.45
N LYS A 126 -3.97 -2.66 -18.12
CA LYS A 126 -2.67 -2.76 -17.43
C LYS A 126 -2.14 -4.18 -17.41
N LEU A 127 -3.04 -5.17 -17.35
CA LEU A 127 -2.66 -6.58 -17.33
C LEU A 127 -2.62 -7.20 -18.73
N ASN A 128 -3.37 -6.65 -19.69
CA ASN A 128 -3.47 -7.11 -21.08
C ASN A 128 -3.58 -8.63 -21.19
N LEU A 129 -4.65 -9.18 -20.60
CA LEU A 129 -4.93 -10.61 -20.64
C LEU A 129 -5.50 -11.01 -21.99
N SER A 130 -4.87 -11.98 -22.64
CA SER A 130 -5.40 -12.66 -23.82
C SER A 130 -6.65 -13.47 -23.46
N GLU A 131 -7.53 -13.71 -24.41
CA GLU A 131 -8.71 -14.56 -24.23
C GLU A 131 -8.34 -15.97 -23.74
N GLN A 132 -7.24 -16.52 -24.27
CA GLN A 132 -6.71 -17.82 -23.82
C GLN A 132 -6.24 -17.78 -22.36
N GLU A 133 -5.62 -16.68 -21.93
CA GLU A 133 -5.19 -16.51 -20.53
C GLU A 133 -6.41 -16.36 -19.62
N LYS A 134 -7.45 -15.63 -20.05
CA LYS A 134 -8.71 -15.48 -19.33
C LYS A 134 -9.41 -16.83 -19.12
N ALA A 135 -9.34 -17.73 -20.09
CA ALA A 135 -9.90 -19.08 -19.95
C ALA A 135 -9.29 -19.89 -18.80
N CYS A 136 -8.11 -19.53 -18.30
CA CYS A 136 -7.48 -20.18 -17.15
C CYS A 136 -7.97 -19.66 -15.77
N PHE A 137 -9.00 -18.80 -15.75
CA PHE A 137 -9.57 -18.28 -14.50
C PHE A 137 -11.03 -18.67 -14.35
N THR A 138 -11.44 -18.92 -13.10
CA THR A 138 -12.84 -19.04 -12.72
C THR A 138 -13.30 -17.81 -11.96
N GLN A 139 -14.51 -17.37 -12.27
CA GLN A 139 -15.18 -16.34 -11.49
C GLN A 139 -15.69 -16.96 -10.19
N VAL A 140 -15.34 -16.34 -9.07
CA VAL A 140 -15.71 -16.78 -7.72
C VAL A 140 -16.30 -15.60 -6.98
N GLU A 141 -17.51 -15.77 -6.48
CA GLU A 141 -18.12 -14.81 -5.57
C GLU A 141 -17.66 -15.10 -4.15
N THR A 142 -17.13 -14.07 -3.51
CA THR A 142 -16.62 -14.13 -2.13
C THR A 142 -17.28 -13.04 -1.31
N TYR A 143 -17.35 -13.23 0.00
CA TYR A 143 -17.79 -12.18 0.91
C TYR A 143 -16.59 -11.59 1.64
N ASP A 144 -16.34 -10.30 1.46
CA ASP A 144 -15.36 -9.59 2.28
C ASP A 144 -16.01 -9.15 3.58
N VAL A 145 -15.50 -9.73 4.65
CA VAL A 145 -15.93 -9.53 6.03
C VAL A 145 -15.59 -8.12 6.51
N ILE A 146 -14.48 -7.55 6.05
CA ILE A 146 -14.01 -6.25 6.52
C ILE A 146 -14.93 -5.15 5.99
N THR A 147 -15.22 -5.17 4.69
CA THR A 147 -16.12 -4.21 4.05
C THR A 147 -17.59 -4.60 4.14
N ARG A 148 -17.90 -5.84 4.55
CA ARG A 148 -19.23 -6.47 4.60
C ARG A 148 -19.93 -6.51 3.24
N ARG A 149 -19.18 -6.75 2.18
CA ARG A 149 -19.66 -6.70 0.79
C ARG A 149 -19.38 -8.00 0.07
N GLN A 150 -20.28 -8.35 -0.86
CA GLN A 150 -20.00 -9.37 -1.85
C GLN A 150 -18.98 -8.81 -2.85
N GLU A 151 -17.93 -9.59 -3.10
CA GLU A 151 -16.85 -9.28 -4.03
C GLU A 151 -16.70 -10.43 -5.02
N VAL A 152 -16.67 -10.08 -6.31
CA VAL A 152 -16.33 -11.01 -7.38
C VAL A 152 -14.81 -11.03 -7.55
N LYS A 153 -14.21 -12.22 -7.59
CA LYS A 153 -12.77 -12.41 -7.84
C LYS A 153 -12.58 -13.44 -8.94
N TYR A 154 -11.55 -13.24 -9.76
CA TYR A 154 -11.12 -14.23 -10.75
C TYR A 154 -9.90 -14.98 -10.21
N VAL A 155 -10.06 -16.28 -10.03
CA VAL A 155 -9.08 -17.17 -9.40
C VAL A 155 -8.49 -18.10 -10.47
N PHE A 156 -7.17 -18.25 -10.46
CA PHE A 156 -6.50 -19.16 -11.39
C PHE A 156 -6.85 -20.62 -11.07
N THR A 157 -7.25 -21.38 -12.08
CA THR A 157 -7.84 -22.71 -11.91
C THR A 157 -6.83 -23.82 -11.64
N GLU A 158 -5.61 -23.70 -12.18
CA GLU A 158 -4.63 -24.79 -12.20
C GLU A 158 -3.36 -24.47 -11.37
N PRO A 159 -3.48 -24.11 -10.07
CA PRO A 159 -2.33 -23.61 -9.29
C PRO A 159 -1.19 -24.64 -9.15
N TRP A 160 -1.47 -25.93 -9.34
CA TRP A 160 -0.48 -27.02 -9.32
C TRP A 160 0.58 -26.91 -10.43
N ARG A 161 0.32 -26.10 -11.47
CA ARG A 161 1.30 -25.82 -12.53
C ARG A 161 2.50 -25.02 -12.04
N TYR A 162 2.36 -24.34 -10.92
CA TYR A 162 3.40 -23.49 -10.35
C TYR A 162 3.85 -24.02 -9.00
N THR A 163 5.15 -23.91 -8.74
CA THR A 163 5.78 -24.30 -7.47
C THR A 163 6.42 -23.09 -6.81
N LEU A 164 6.44 -23.07 -5.47
CA LEU A 164 7.09 -22.00 -4.73
C LEU A 164 8.61 -22.22 -4.71
N LYS A 165 9.36 -21.23 -5.20
CA LYS A 165 10.82 -21.17 -5.11
C LYS A 165 11.22 -20.15 -4.06
N ILE A 166 12.12 -20.56 -3.15
CA ILE A 166 12.68 -19.69 -2.12
C ILE A 166 14.11 -19.32 -2.53
N THR A 167 14.43 -18.03 -2.48
CA THR A 167 15.75 -17.49 -2.83
C THR A 167 16.18 -16.43 -1.82
N PRO A 168 17.49 -16.22 -1.60
CA PRO A 168 17.95 -15.10 -0.79
C PRO A 168 17.53 -13.78 -1.45
N HIS A 169 17.10 -12.82 -0.63
CA HIS A 169 16.79 -11.47 -1.07
C HIS A 169 18.04 -10.60 -0.91
N ILE A 170 18.79 -10.47 -2.01
CA ILE A 170 20.03 -9.71 -2.08
C ILE A 170 19.69 -8.27 -2.50
N ILE A 171 20.15 -7.31 -1.70
CA ILE A 171 20.08 -5.88 -2.03
C ILE A 171 21.37 -5.52 -2.75
N THR A 172 21.24 -5.05 -3.99
CA THR A 172 22.37 -4.67 -4.86
C THR A 172 22.51 -3.17 -5.04
N HIS A 173 21.43 -2.41 -4.90
CA HIS A 173 21.40 -0.97 -5.09
C HIS A 173 20.84 -0.29 -3.85
N LYS A 174 21.33 0.93 -3.58
CA LYS A 174 20.74 1.86 -2.61
C LYS A 174 20.39 3.16 -3.30
N LYS A 175 19.44 3.91 -2.74
CA LYS A 175 19.20 5.28 -3.18
C LYS A 175 20.41 6.16 -2.83
N LEU A 176 20.76 7.07 -3.74
CA LEU A 176 21.70 8.14 -3.43
C LEU A 176 21.12 8.99 -2.28
N LEU A 177 21.97 9.33 -1.32
CA LEU A 177 21.61 10.14 -0.17
C LEU A 177 22.06 11.58 -0.43
N ASN A 178 21.14 12.54 -0.25
CA ASN A 178 21.45 13.97 -0.32
C ASN A 178 21.25 14.57 1.07
N SER A 179 22.35 14.85 1.76
CA SER A 179 22.33 15.33 3.14
C SER A 179 21.56 16.64 3.30
N ASN A 180 21.63 17.55 2.32
CA ASN A 180 20.91 18.82 2.39
C ASN A 180 19.39 18.62 2.38
N ILE A 181 18.89 17.72 1.51
CA ILE A 181 17.46 17.41 1.42
C ILE A 181 16.97 16.76 2.72
N GLU A 182 17.76 15.84 3.28
CA GLU A 182 17.40 15.16 4.54
C GLU A 182 17.38 16.13 5.72
N GLN A 183 18.40 16.99 5.85
CA GLN A 183 18.44 18.01 6.89
C GLN A 183 17.25 18.97 6.81
N GLU A 184 16.90 19.42 5.60
CA GLU A 184 15.73 20.30 5.41
C GLU A 184 14.41 19.60 5.75
N LEU A 185 14.25 18.34 5.34
CA LEU A 185 13.06 17.54 5.69
C LEU A 185 12.93 17.34 7.20
N ASP A 186 14.03 17.01 7.87
CA ASP A 186 14.07 16.81 9.32
C ASP A 186 13.75 18.11 10.07
N TYR A 187 14.28 19.25 9.62
CA TYR A 187 13.94 20.55 10.17
C TYR A 187 12.43 20.85 10.06
N ILE A 188 11.85 20.64 8.87
CA ILE A 188 10.41 20.86 8.65
C ILE A 188 9.58 19.91 9.51
N GLU A 189 9.96 18.64 9.59
CA GLU A 189 9.23 17.64 10.37
C GLU A 189 9.28 17.96 11.87
N LYS A 190 10.46 18.31 12.40
CA LYS A 190 10.63 18.75 13.78
C LYS A 190 9.76 19.97 14.09
N TYR A 191 9.78 20.98 13.21
CA TYR A 191 8.95 22.17 13.37
C TYR A 191 7.44 21.85 13.40
N ILE A 192 6.98 20.97 12.50
CA ILE A 192 5.59 20.53 12.44
C ILE A 192 5.19 19.75 13.70
N GLN A 193 6.07 18.87 14.18
CA GLN A 193 5.83 18.02 15.35
C GLN A 193 5.81 18.84 16.64
N CYS A 194 6.83 19.66 16.89
CA CYS A 194 6.92 20.49 18.10
C CYS A 194 5.71 21.43 18.27
N ASN A 195 5.19 21.94 17.16
CA ASN A 195 4.07 22.89 17.17
C ASN A 195 2.69 22.23 16.91
N ASN A 196 2.62 20.89 16.84
CA ASN A 196 1.39 20.14 16.57
C ASN A 196 0.60 20.62 15.33
N LEU A 197 1.31 21.02 14.26
CA LEU A 197 0.73 21.69 13.10
C LEU A 197 0.10 20.74 12.08
N ARG A 198 0.31 19.41 12.20
CA ARG A 198 -0.15 18.40 11.23
C ARG A 198 -1.65 18.47 10.95
N GLY A 199 -2.47 18.57 12.01
CA GLY A 199 -3.92 18.62 11.87
C GLY A 199 -4.39 19.87 11.15
N ARG A 200 -3.83 21.03 11.50
CA ARG A 200 -4.14 22.32 10.83
C ARG A 200 -3.71 22.30 9.37
N MET A 201 -2.48 21.85 9.11
CA MET A 201 -1.92 21.73 7.76
C MET A 201 -2.78 20.82 6.88
N HIS A 202 -3.19 19.65 7.36
CA HIS A 202 -4.08 18.74 6.63
C HIS A 202 -5.40 19.41 6.25
N VAL A 203 -6.02 20.16 7.16
CA VAL A 203 -7.28 20.88 6.89
C VAL A 203 -7.12 21.94 5.81
N LEU A 204 -5.96 22.62 5.78
CA LEU A 204 -5.66 23.66 4.79
C LEU A 204 -5.38 23.09 3.40
N THR A 205 -4.73 21.93 3.29
CA THR A 205 -4.30 21.36 2.01
C THR A 205 -5.32 20.39 1.42
N ASN A 206 -5.90 19.53 2.25
CA ASN A 206 -6.76 18.42 1.82
C ASN A 206 -8.24 18.67 2.17
N GLY A 207 -8.55 19.86 2.72
CA GLY A 207 -9.86 20.21 3.24
C GLY A 207 -10.19 19.53 4.58
N ARG A 208 -11.40 19.81 5.09
CA ARG A 208 -11.96 19.04 6.21
C ARG A 208 -12.34 17.65 5.69
N SER A 209 -11.41 16.70 5.82
CA SER A 209 -11.74 15.29 5.65
C SER A 209 -12.81 14.90 6.67
N GLY A 210 -14.06 14.74 6.22
CA GLY A 210 -15.20 14.25 7.00
C GLY A 210 -15.12 12.76 7.31
N TYR A 211 -14.02 12.08 6.94
CA TYR A 211 -13.83 10.67 7.24
C TYR A 211 -13.37 10.52 8.69
N ARG A 212 -14.34 10.54 9.61
CA ARG A 212 -14.21 9.88 10.90
C ARG A 212 -14.00 8.39 10.55
N TRP A 213 -12.75 7.93 10.56
CA TRP A 213 -12.44 6.51 10.43
C TRP A 213 -13.22 5.78 11.52
N LYS A 214 -14.36 5.20 11.14
CA LYS A 214 -15.05 4.23 11.98
C LYS A 214 -14.16 3.01 11.94
N TYR A 215 -13.21 2.94 12.87
CA TYR A 215 -12.58 1.68 13.21
C TYR A 215 -13.71 0.78 13.71
N GLY A 216 -14.30 -0.01 12.81
CA GLY A 216 -15.09 -1.16 13.21
C GLY A 216 -14.17 -2.01 14.07
N SER A 217 -14.49 -2.15 15.35
CA SER A 217 -13.68 -2.92 16.29
C SER A 217 -13.52 -4.34 15.76
N LEU A 218 -12.31 -4.69 15.27
CA LEU A 218 -11.95 -5.99 14.70
C LEU A 218 -11.91 -7.14 15.74
N GLY A 219 -12.37 -6.89 16.97
CA GLY A 219 -12.24 -7.79 18.10
C GLY A 219 -13.21 -8.98 18.12
N LYS A 220 -14.18 -9.08 17.21
CA LYS A 220 -15.30 -10.04 17.32
C LYS A 220 -15.34 -11.14 16.23
N TYR A 221 -14.27 -11.34 15.46
CA TYR A 221 -14.32 -12.15 14.22
C TYR A 221 -13.43 -13.40 14.21
N ASP A 222 -13.25 -14.08 15.34
CA ASP A 222 -12.43 -15.29 15.40
C ASP A 222 -13.08 -16.51 14.73
N HIS A 223 -14.42 -16.57 14.65
CA HIS A 223 -15.16 -17.66 13.98
C HIS A 223 -15.03 -17.59 12.45
N ILE A 224 -14.95 -16.37 11.89
CA ILE A 224 -14.79 -16.11 10.45
C ILE A 224 -13.50 -16.72 9.90
N LYS A 225 -12.44 -16.79 10.70
CA LYS A 225 -11.15 -17.36 10.28
C LYS A 225 -11.24 -18.87 9.94
N LYS A 226 -12.33 -19.54 10.32
CA LYS A 226 -12.59 -20.95 10.01
C LYS A 226 -13.32 -21.13 8.68
N VAL A 227 -13.96 -20.09 8.17
CA VAL A 227 -14.69 -20.14 6.90
C VAL A 227 -13.68 -20.30 5.75
N PRO A 228 -13.92 -21.20 4.78
CA PRO A 228 -13.08 -21.32 3.61
C PRO A 228 -12.89 -19.99 2.88
N LYS A 229 -11.71 -19.76 2.29
CA LYS A 229 -11.35 -18.50 1.64
C LYS A 229 -12.34 -18.08 0.53
N TYR A 230 -12.89 -19.06 -0.19
CA TYR A 230 -13.84 -18.86 -1.29
C TYR A 230 -15.23 -19.36 -0.89
N SER A 231 -15.76 -18.81 0.19
CA SER A 231 -17.10 -19.17 0.68
C SER A 231 -18.13 -18.12 0.27
N THR A 232 -19.35 -18.58 -0.01
CA THR A 232 -20.48 -17.74 -0.38
C THR A 232 -20.97 -16.93 0.82
N LYS A 233 -21.76 -15.90 0.58
CA LYS A 233 -22.36 -15.06 1.63
C LYS A 233 -23.14 -15.90 2.67
N GLU A 234 -23.83 -16.94 2.23
CA GLU A 234 -24.65 -17.81 3.08
C GLU A 234 -23.84 -18.47 4.19
N ALA A 235 -22.62 -18.92 3.90
CA ALA A 235 -21.70 -19.48 4.89
C ALA A 235 -21.23 -18.45 5.93
N TYR A 236 -21.44 -17.15 5.68
CA TYR A 236 -21.22 -16.10 6.66
C TYR A 236 -22.52 -15.68 7.38
N CYS A 237 -23.69 -15.87 6.76
CA CYS A 237 -25.00 -15.60 7.37
C CYS A 237 -25.33 -16.52 8.55
N GLU A 238 -24.72 -17.71 8.63
CA GLU A 238 -24.82 -18.59 9.81
C GLU A 238 -24.19 -17.98 11.08
N PHE A 239 -23.42 -16.91 10.93
CA PHE A 239 -22.85 -16.16 12.05
C PHE A 239 -23.63 -14.86 12.21
N ASP A 240 -24.52 -14.79 13.22
CA ASP A 240 -25.26 -13.57 13.56
C ASP A 240 -24.30 -12.38 13.75
N PHE A 241 -24.44 -11.34 12.91
CA PHE A 241 -23.56 -10.17 12.84
C PHE A 241 -24.12 -8.89 13.46
#